data_AF-A0A973JE30-F1
#
_entry.id   AF-A0A973JE30-F1
#
_cell.length_a   1.000
_cell.length_b   1.000
_cell.length_c   1.000
_cell.angle_alpha   90.00
_cell.angle_beta   90.00
_cell.angle_gamma   90.00
#
_symmetry.space_group_name_H-M   'P 1'
#
loop_
_entity.id
_entity.type
_entity.pdbx_description
1 polymer ?
#
loop_
_entity_poly.entity_id
_entity_poly.type
_entity_poly.pdbx_seq_one_letter_code
_entity_poly.pdbx_strand_id
1 'polypeptide(L)'
;KRDGLKDKKIRQQWVPLGSVSQNLIKAVLIAEDDKFWHHDGFDYQAIEKAVEKNLAAGKFKMGGSTISQQLAKNLYLSPSKNPIRKVKEAILTWRIEKTLTKRRILELYVNVAEWGDGIFGIQEAARHYYGVSASGLSAEQASRLASVLPNPIRYSPKASSGYVRNRSRIIYSIMRRRGIVVPDYKEVMAAVPDTTAVDSVVIGIPKSLIEKAAADSGGAVGELKSGGSSSGKDDEVAVPLPQAQEQR
;
A
#
# COMPACT_ATOMS: atom_id res chain seq x y z
N LYS A 1 1.87 -22.38 26.99
CA LYS A 1 1.03 -21.27 27.50
C LYS A 1 1.67 -19.96 27.07
N ARG A 2 0.94 -19.06 26.41
CA ARG A 2 1.43 -17.73 26.05
C ARG A 2 1.30 -16.85 27.30
N ASP A 3 2.39 -16.68 28.06
CA ASP A 3 2.40 -15.84 29.26
C ASP A 3 2.18 -14.37 28.85
N GLY A 4 1.01 -13.82 29.19
CA GLY A 4 0.56 -12.48 28.78
C GLY A 4 -0.92 -12.40 28.34
N LEU A 5 -1.57 -13.54 28.11
CA LEU A 5 -2.99 -13.61 27.69
C LEU A 5 -3.99 -13.87 28.83
N LYS A 6 -3.53 -13.97 30.08
CA LYS A 6 -4.36 -14.45 31.21
C LYS A 6 -5.58 -13.56 31.51
N ASP A 7 -5.55 -12.28 31.15
CA ASP A 7 -6.66 -11.33 31.41
C ASP A 7 -7.19 -10.63 30.14
N LYS A 8 -6.83 -11.10 28.94
CA LYS A 8 -7.19 -10.41 27.68
C LYS A 8 -8.30 -11.13 26.93
N LYS A 9 -9.37 -10.40 26.60
CA LYS A 9 -10.46 -10.89 25.73
C LYS A 9 -9.96 -11.03 24.29
N ILE A 10 -9.61 -12.25 23.91
CA ILE A 10 -9.25 -12.60 22.54
C ILE A 10 -10.52 -12.52 21.68
N ARG A 11 -10.43 -11.78 20.57
CA ARG A 11 -11.44 -11.80 19.51
C ARG A 11 -10.80 -12.35 18.25
N GLN A 12 -11.45 -13.34 17.65
CA GLN A 12 -11.00 -13.95 16.42
C GLN A 12 -12.20 -14.38 15.59
N GLN A 13 -12.17 -14.07 14.30
CA GLN A 13 -13.10 -14.60 13.32
C GLN A 13 -12.32 -15.11 12.12
N TRP A 14 -12.57 -16.38 11.76
CA TRP A 14 -11.92 -17.02 10.63
C TRP A 14 -12.69 -16.74 9.34
N VAL A 15 -11.96 -16.51 8.24
CA VAL A 15 -12.52 -16.45 6.88
C VAL A 15 -11.65 -17.20 5.88
N PRO A 16 -12.24 -17.85 4.86
CA PRO A 16 -11.49 -18.39 3.72
C PRO A 16 -10.73 -17.27 2.99
N LEU A 17 -9.62 -17.61 2.34
CA LEU A 17 -8.77 -16.66 1.61
C LEU A 17 -9.53 -15.95 0.49
N GLY A 18 -10.49 -16.65 -0.14
CA GLY A 18 -11.36 -16.06 -1.17
C GLY A 18 -12.28 -14.95 -0.65
N SER A 19 -12.51 -14.89 0.67
CA SER A 19 -13.31 -13.85 1.34
C SER A 19 -12.44 -12.70 1.88
N VAL A 20 -11.16 -12.67 1.53
CA VAL A 20 -10.22 -11.61 1.91
C VAL A 20 -9.95 -10.71 0.71
N SER A 21 -9.99 -9.40 0.91
CA SER A 21 -9.71 -8.41 -0.13
C SER A 21 -8.35 -8.67 -0.80
N GLN A 22 -8.33 -8.68 -2.13
CA GLN A 22 -7.08 -8.80 -2.90
C GLN A 22 -6.09 -7.69 -2.55
N ASN A 23 -6.60 -6.49 -2.25
CA ASN A 23 -5.79 -5.36 -1.83
C ASN A 23 -4.99 -5.68 -0.56
N LEU A 24 -5.65 -6.31 0.42
CA LEU A 24 -4.98 -6.72 1.65
C LEU A 24 -3.93 -7.80 1.35
N ILE A 25 -4.28 -8.83 0.59
CA ILE A 25 -3.33 -9.90 0.28
C ILE A 25 -2.06 -9.33 -0.35
N LYS A 26 -2.21 -8.42 -1.32
CA LYS A 26 -1.05 -7.76 -1.94
C LYS A 26 -0.30 -6.85 -0.97
N ALA A 27 -0.99 -6.07 -0.14
CA ALA A 27 -0.36 -5.21 0.86
C ALA A 27 0.47 -6.02 1.87
N VAL A 28 -0.05 -7.16 2.35
CA VAL A 28 0.65 -8.07 3.26
C VAL A 28 1.91 -8.64 2.61
N LEU A 29 1.79 -9.12 1.37
CA LEU A 29 2.96 -9.62 0.62
C LEU A 29 4.03 -8.53 0.47
N ILE A 30 3.65 -7.32 0.03
CA ILE A 30 4.60 -6.20 -0.10
C ILE A 30 5.26 -5.83 1.23
N ALA A 31 4.50 -5.86 2.33
CA ALA A 31 4.98 -5.41 3.64
C ALA A 31 5.87 -6.43 4.35
N GLU A 32 5.55 -7.72 4.21
CA GLU A 32 6.16 -8.79 5.01
C GLU A 32 7.04 -9.73 4.18
N ASP A 33 6.66 -10.01 2.92
CA ASP A 33 7.29 -11.06 2.12
C ASP A 33 6.97 -10.93 0.61
N ASP A 34 7.70 -10.06 -0.07
CA ASP A 34 7.43 -9.71 -1.47
C ASP A 34 7.70 -10.87 -2.45
N LYS A 35 8.56 -11.81 -2.05
CA LYS A 35 8.96 -12.99 -2.83
C LYS A 35 8.32 -14.28 -2.33
N PHE A 36 7.25 -14.20 -1.52
CA PHE A 36 6.59 -15.35 -0.90
C PHE A 36 6.34 -16.55 -1.83
N TRP A 37 5.98 -16.28 -3.08
CA TRP A 37 5.67 -17.29 -4.10
C TRP A 37 6.91 -17.94 -4.74
N HIS A 38 8.10 -17.38 -4.53
CA HIS A 38 9.35 -17.75 -5.21
C HIS A 38 10.36 -18.44 -4.28
N HIS A 39 9.99 -18.73 -3.04
CA HIS A 39 10.86 -19.41 -2.08
C HIS A 39 10.09 -20.47 -1.30
N ASP A 40 10.78 -21.41 -0.64
CA ASP A 40 10.18 -22.49 0.16
C ASP A 40 10.26 -22.23 1.68
N GLY A 41 9.98 -20.98 2.07
CA GLY A 41 9.87 -20.53 3.46
C GLY A 41 11.04 -19.68 3.94
N PHE A 42 12.10 -19.56 3.15
CA PHE A 42 13.27 -18.77 3.47
C PHE A 42 13.67 -17.91 2.26
N ASP A 43 13.66 -16.59 2.41
CA ASP A 43 14.25 -15.67 1.43
C ASP A 43 15.72 -15.42 1.80
N TYR A 44 16.62 -16.22 1.25
CA TYR A 44 18.05 -16.11 1.51
C TYR A 44 18.62 -14.74 1.11
N GLN A 45 18.11 -14.14 0.03
CA GLN A 45 18.55 -12.81 -0.41
C GLN A 45 18.07 -11.72 0.56
N ALA A 46 16.86 -11.84 1.11
CA ALA A 46 16.39 -10.92 2.15
C ALA A 46 17.16 -11.08 3.46
N ILE A 47 17.53 -12.32 3.83
CA ILE A 47 18.35 -12.61 5.00
C ILE A 47 19.73 -11.97 4.85
N GLU A 48 20.42 -12.19 3.73
CA GLU A 48 21.73 -11.61 3.43
C GLU A 48 21.70 -10.08 3.50
N LYS A 49 20.75 -9.46 2.78
CA LYS A 49 20.56 -7.99 2.82
C LYS A 49 20.23 -7.48 4.22
N ALA A 50 19.48 -8.23 5.03
CA ALA A 50 19.18 -7.84 6.40
C ALA A 50 20.44 -7.89 7.27
N VAL A 51 21.30 -8.91 7.11
CA VAL A 51 22.59 -9.03 7.80
C VAL A 51 23.50 -7.86 7.42
N GLU A 52 23.72 -7.62 6.14
CA GLU A 52 24.55 -6.51 5.65
C GLU A 52 24.13 -5.16 6.23
N LYS A 53 22.83 -4.83 6.17
CA LYS A 53 22.33 -3.56 6.70
C LYS A 53 22.40 -3.47 8.22
N ASN A 54 22.23 -4.58 8.94
CA ASN A 54 22.34 -4.59 10.40
C ASN A 54 23.80 -4.44 10.85
N LEU A 55 24.75 -5.05 10.13
CA LEU A 55 26.18 -4.88 10.35
C LEU A 55 26.60 -3.43 10.07
N ALA A 56 26.21 -2.88 8.92
CA ALA A 56 26.51 -1.49 8.56
C ALA A 56 25.90 -0.47 9.54
N ALA A 57 24.72 -0.77 10.11
CA ALA A 57 24.07 0.10 11.09
C ALA A 57 24.56 -0.11 12.54
N GLY A 58 25.40 -1.12 12.80
CA GLY A 58 25.82 -1.53 14.14
C GLY A 58 24.68 -1.98 15.07
N LYS A 59 23.47 -2.22 14.53
CA LYS A 59 22.28 -2.60 15.31
C LYS A 59 21.27 -3.39 14.47
N PHE A 60 20.51 -4.26 15.13
CA PHE A 60 19.39 -4.96 14.51
C PHE A 60 18.25 -3.99 14.17
N LYS A 61 18.19 -3.58 12.89
CA LYS A 61 17.21 -2.61 12.35
C LYS A 61 16.24 -3.24 11.36
N MET A 62 16.70 -4.20 10.55
CA MET A 62 15.86 -4.92 9.57
C MET A 62 15.67 -6.38 9.96
N GLY A 63 14.43 -6.86 9.83
CA GLY A 63 14.09 -8.28 9.85
C GLY A 63 14.10 -8.85 8.43
N GLY A 64 14.40 -10.15 8.31
CA GLY A 64 14.33 -10.92 7.07
C GLY A 64 13.47 -12.18 7.22
N SER A 65 12.44 -12.14 8.07
CA SER A 65 11.57 -13.31 8.30
C SER A 65 10.38 -13.32 7.34
N THR A 66 10.19 -14.45 6.65
CA THR A 66 9.11 -14.69 5.68
C THR A 66 7.75 -14.87 6.37
N ILE A 67 6.67 -14.84 5.60
CA ILE A 67 5.31 -15.13 6.10
C ILE A 67 5.24 -16.52 6.75
N SER A 68 5.91 -17.52 6.17
CA SER A 68 5.92 -18.90 6.68
C SER A 68 6.66 -19.01 8.02
N GLN A 69 7.79 -18.30 8.16
CA GLN A 69 8.51 -18.22 9.45
C GLN A 69 7.67 -17.53 10.52
N GLN A 70 6.99 -16.44 10.15
CA GLN A 70 6.09 -15.75 11.06
C GLN A 70 4.90 -16.62 11.47
N LEU A 71 4.32 -17.38 10.53
CA LEU A 71 3.24 -18.33 10.83
C LEU A 71 3.72 -19.42 11.80
N ALA A 72 4.88 -20.03 11.54
CA ALA A 72 5.47 -21.04 12.43
C ALA A 72 5.68 -20.50 13.85
N LYS A 73 6.21 -19.27 13.96
CA LYS A 73 6.38 -18.55 15.22
C LYS A 73 5.05 -18.36 15.94
N ASN A 74 4.02 -17.86 15.24
CA ASN A 74 2.73 -17.53 15.84
C ASN A 74 1.95 -18.78 16.31
N LEU A 75 2.03 -19.89 15.59
CA LEU A 75 1.30 -21.12 15.92
C LEU A 75 1.93 -21.91 17.06
N TYR A 76 3.26 -22.03 17.10
CA TYR A 76 3.91 -23.09 17.90
C TYR A 76 4.91 -22.59 18.93
N LEU A 77 5.31 -21.32 18.91
CA LEU A 77 6.42 -20.84 19.72
C LEU A 77 5.96 -19.73 20.67
N SER A 78 6.28 -19.89 21.96
CA SER A 78 6.13 -18.81 22.93
C SER A 78 7.14 -17.68 22.65
N PRO A 79 6.87 -16.43 23.06
CA PRO A 79 7.78 -15.31 22.88
C PRO A 79 9.01 -15.47 23.80
N SER A 80 10.00 -16.27 23.41
CA SER A 80 11.28 -16.37 24.12
C SER A 80 12.43 -15.88 23.23
N LYS A 81 13.51 -15.34 23.80
CA LYS A 81 14.67 -14.85 23.02
C LYS A 81 15.76 -15.92 22.79
N ASN A 82 15.44 -17.20 22.96
CA ASN A 82 16.42 -18.29 22.93
C ASN A 82 16.81 -18.68 21.47
N PRO A 83 18.10 -18.80 21.12
CA PRO A 83 18.56 -19.28 19.80
C PRO A 83 17.97 -20.64 19.39
N ILE A 84 17.78 -21.55 20.36
CA ILE A 84 17.13 -22.86 20.15
C ILE A 84 15.70 -22.68 19.62
N ARG A 85 14.99 -21.62 20.02
CA ARG A 85 13.67 -21.29 19.49
C ARG A 85 13.74 -20.99 17.99
N LYS A 86 14.79 -20.32 17.52
CA LYS A 86 14.93 -19.98 16.10
C LYS A 86 15.20 -21.22 15.24
N VAL A 87 15.93 -22.20 15.78
CA VAL A 87 16.09 -23.52 15.12
C VAL A 87 14.76 -24.25 15.01
N LYS A 88 13.97 -24.28 16.10
CA LYS A 88 12.61 -24.86 16.07
C LYS A 88 11.70 -24.15 15.05
N GLU A 89 11.78 -22.82 14.97
CA GLU A 89 11.05 -22.02 13.97
C GLU A 89 11.43 -22.45 12.54
N ALA A 90 12.72 -22.66 12.25
CA ALA A 90 13.17 -23.11 10.94
C ALA A 90 12.64 -24.52 10.58
N ILE A 91 12.71 -25.48 11.51
CA ILE A 91 12.17 -26.84 11.30
C ILE A 91 10.66 -26.81 11.04
N LEU A 92 9.92 -26.02 11.81
CA LEU A 92 8.47 -25.88 11.64
C LEU A 92 8.11 -25.16 10.35
N THR A 93 8.87 -24.14 9.96
CA THR A 93 8.71 -23.45 8.66
C THR A 93 8.86 -24.45 7.52
N TRP A 94 9.93 -25.25 7.54
CA TRP A 94 10.15 -26.28 6.54
C TRP A 94 9.00 -27.29 6.47
N ARG A 95 8.49 -27.75 7.63
CA ARG A 95 7.33 -28.66 7.69
C ARG A 95 6.06 -28.03 7.11
N ILE A 96 5.78 -26.78 7.45
CA ILE A 96 4.63 -26.03 6.92
C ILE A 96 4.70 -25.95 5.39
N GLU A 97 5.85 -25.56 4.84
CA GLU A 97 6.04 -25.40 3.39
C GLU A 97 5.98 -26.74 2.63
N LYS A 98 6.39 -27.84 3.27
CA LYS A 98 6.27 -29.18 2.67
C LYS A 98 4.85 -29.76 2.72
N THR A 99 4.01 -29.31 3.64
CA THR A 99 2.69 -29.93 3.89
C THR A 99 1.53 -29.09 3.38
N LEU A 100 1.69 -27.78 3.28
CA LEU A 100 0.63 -26.85 2.91
C LEU A 100 0.96 -26.12 1.61
N THR A 101 -0.08 -25.86 0.82
CA THR A 101 0.07 -24.98 -0.35
C THR A 101 0.31 -23.54 0.09
N LYS A 102 1.02 -22.75 -0.73
CA LYS A 102 1.25 -21.31 -0.49
C LYS A 102 -0.04 -20.53 -0.20
N ARG A 103 -1.13 -20.86 -0.91
CA ARG A 103 -2.46 -20.27 -0.65
C ARG A 103 -2.95 -20.58 0.76
N ARG A 104 -2.85 -21.84 1.20
CA ARG A 104 -3.26 -22.25 2.55
C ARG A 104 -2.39 -21.59 3.62
N ILE A 105 -1.08 -21.49 3.41
CA ILE A 105 -0.16 -20.78 4.33
C ILE A 105 -0.61 -19.32 4.50
N LEU A 106 -0.90 -18.62 3.40
CA LEU A 106 -1.33 -17.23 3.45
C LEU A 106 -2.69 -17.06 4.14
N GLU A 107 -3.62 -17.98 3.90
CA GLU A 107 -4.92 -18.02 4.60
C GLU A 107 -4.75 -18.20 6.12
N LEU A 108 -3.92 -19.17 6.52
CA LEU A 108 -3.62 -19.39 7.93
C LEU A 108 -2.96 -18.15 8.54
N TYR A 109 -1.99 -17.56 7.84
CA TYR A 109 -1.27 -16.39 8.29
C TYR A 109 -2.21 -15.22 8.61
N VAL A 110 -3.07 -14.81 7.68
CA VAL A 110 -3.95 -13.65 7.89
C VAL A 110 -5.01 -13.89 8.97
N ASN A 111 -5.39 -15.15 9.22
CA ASN A 111 -6.35 -15.51 10.25
C ASN A 111 -5.74 -15.75 11.64
N VAL A 112 -4.45 -16.09 11.71
CA VAL A 112 -3.72 -16.35 12.97
C VAL A 112 -2.93 -15.13 13.44
N ALA A 113 -2.57 -14.22 12.52
CA ALA A 113 -1.89 -12.99 12.86
C ALA A 113 -2.69 -12.15 13.87
N GLU A 114 -1.96 -11.57 14.81
CA GLU A 114 -2.48 -10.53 15.70
C GLU A 114 -2.35 -9.18 14.99
N TRP A 115 -3.47 -8.46 14.87
CA TRP A 115 -3.55 -7.18 14.16
C TRP A 115 -3.65 -5.98 15.12
N GLY A 116 -3.75 -6.27 16.41
CA GLY A 116 -3.87 -5.33 17.52
C GLY A 116 -4.05 -6.10 18.82
N ASP A 117 -4.04 -5.40 19.95
CA ASP A 117 -4.09 -6.06 21.26
C ASP A 117 -5.35 -6.93 21.43
N GLY A 118 -5.18 -8.27 21.42
CA GLY A 118 -6.28 -9.23 21.52
C GLY A 118 -7.14 -9.36 20.26
N ILE A 119 -6.71 -8.79 19.13
CA ILE A 119 -7.42 -8.79 17.84
C ILE A 119 -6.71 -9.76 16.90
N PHE A 120 -7.26 -10.96 16.74
CA PHE A 120 -6.69 -12.01 15.92
C PHE A 120 -7.53 -12.22 14.66
N GLY A 121 -6.84 -12.44 13.55
CA GLY A 121 -7.49 -12.71 12.28
C GLY A 121 -8.05 -11.49 11.59
N ILE A 122 -7.93 -11.51 10.26
CA ILE A 122 -8.22 -10.34 9.44
C ILE A 122 -9.68 -9.92 9.47
N GLN A 123 -10.61 -10.86 9.58
CA GLN A 123 -12.03 -10.53 9.61
C GLN A 123 -12.42 -9.73 10.85
N GLU A 124 -11.85 -10.08 12.00
CA GLU A 124 -12.04 -9.31 13.23
C GLU A 124 -11.33 -7.95 13.12
N ALA A 125 -10.11 -7.91 12.57
CA ALA A 125 -9.37 -6.67 12.38
C ALA A 125 -10.10 -5.67 11.47
N ALA A 126 -10.63 -6.13 10.34
CA ALA A 126 -11.39 -5.29 9.39
C ALA A 126 -12.64 -4.68 10.04
N ARG A 127 -13.39 -5.48 10.81
CA ARG A 127 -14.56 -5.01 11.55
C ARG A 127 -14.17 -4.02 12.65
N HIS A 128 -13.18 -4.38 13.46
CA HIS A 128 -12.74 -3.57 14.58
C HIS A 128 -12.19 -2.21 14.13
N TYR A 129 -11.35 -2.18 13.11
CA TYR A 129 -10.70 -0.95 12.66
C TYR A 129 -11.54 -0.17 11.66
N TYR A 130 -12.34 -0.78 10.80
CA TYR A 130 -12.97 -0.05 9.70
C TYR A 130 -14.47 -0.29 9.57
N GLY A 131 -15.06 -1.16 10.39
CA GLY A 131 -16.48 -1.49 10.30
C GLY A 131 -16.87 -2.24 9.04
N VAL A 132 -15.90 -2.80 8.31
CA VAL A 132 -16.12 -3.52 7.04
C VAL A 132 -15.76 -5.00 7.16
N SER A 133 -16.22 -5.82 6.20
CA SER A 133 -15.76 -7.20 6.07
C SER A 133 -14.30 -7.27 5.60
N ALA A 134 -13.62 -8.41 5.79
CA ALA A 134 -12.28 -8.62 5.24
C ALA A 134 -12.23 -8.46 3.71
N SER A 135 -13.32 -8.80 3.03
CA SER A 135 -13.49 -8.60 1.58
C SER A 135 -13.65 -7.14 1.18
N GLY A 136 -14.19 -6.29 2.06
CA GLY A 136 -14.48 -4.88 1.80
C GLY A 136 -13.32 -3.91 2.06
N LEU A 137 -12.14 -4.42 2.42
CA LEU A 137 -10.97 -3.57 2.70
C LEU A 137 -10.48 -2.85 1.43
N SER A 138 -10.46 -1.52 1.49
CA SER A 138 -9.86 -0.67 0.45
C SER A 138 -8.33 -0.82 0.44
N ALA A 139 -7.68 -0.38 -0.64
CA ALA A 139 -6.23 -0.41 -0.74
C ALA A 139 -5.51 0.44 0.33
N GLU A 140 -6.08 1.56 0.73
CA GLU A 140 -5.55 2.38 1.81
C GLU A 140 -5.68 1.68 3.17
N GLN A 141 -6.85 1.11 3.47
CA GLN A 141 -7.10 0.37 4.71
C GLN A 141 -6.19 -0.86 4.80
N ALA A 142 -6.06 -1.59 3.68
CA ALA A 142 -5.14 -2.71 3.53
C ALA A 142 -3.68 -2.31 3.79
N SER A 143 -3.22 -1.21 3.19
CA SER A 143 -1.85 -0.70 3.37
C SER A 143 -1.57 -0.30 4.82
N ARG A 144 -2.57 0.29 5.50
CA ARG A 144 -2.48 0.64 6.92
C ARG A 144 -2.43 -0.60 7.82
N LEU A 145 -3.28 -1.59 7.58
CA LEU A 145 -3.25 -2.87 8.31
C LEU A 145 -1.92 -3.60 8.12
N ALA A 146 -1.44 -3.74 6.88
CA ALA A 146 -0.17 -4.38 6.61
C ALA A 146 1.01 -3.63 7.26
N SER A 147 0.92 -2.31 7.43
CA SER A 147 2.00 -1.52 8.05
C SER A 147 2.21 -1.80 9.54
N VAL A 148 1.20 -2.32 10.25
CA VAL A 148 1.29 -2.57 11.71
C VAL A 148 1.74 -3.99 12.05
N LEU A 149 1.67 -4.93 11.11
CA LEU A 149 2.04 -6.34 11.30
C LEU A 149 3.41 -6.57 11.98
N PRO A 150 4.47 -5.76 11.72
CA PRO A 150 5.73 -5.96 12.42
C PRO A 150 5.65 -5.75 13.94
N ASN A 151 4.72 -4.92 14.42
CA ASN A 151 4.53 -4.65 15.85
C ASN A 151 3.09 -4.19 16.15
N PRO A 152 2.11 -5.13 16.14
CA PRO A 152 0.68 -4.82 16.19
C PRO A 152 0.23 -4.33 17.58
N ILE A 153 0.98 -4.64 18.64
CA ILE A 153 0.69 -4.17 20.00
C ILE A 153 1.10 -2.70 20.15
N ARG A 154 2.19 -2.28 19.49
CA ARG A 154 2.71 -0.91 19.57
C ARG A 154 2.02 0.06 18.63
N TYR A 155 1.56 -0.41 17.46
CA TYR A 155 1.02 0.43 16.42
C TYR A 155 -0.44 0.09 16.12
N SER A 156 -1.26 1.13 15.97
CA SER A 156 -2.65 1.00 15.52
C SER A 156 -2.79 1.51 14.07
N PRO A 157 -3.51 0.77 13.19
CA PRO A 157 -3.77 1.19 11.80
C PRO A 157 -4.50 2.54 11.69
N LYS A 158 -5.30 2.88 12.71
CA LYS A 158 -6.05 4.14 12.82
C LYS A 158 -5.27 5.25 13.50
N ALA A 159 -4.20 4.93 14.24
CA ALA A 159 -3.42 5.96 14.92
C ALA A 159 -2.62 6.81 13.92
N SER A 160 -2.44 8.09 14.26
CA SER A 160 -1.64 9.05 13.51
C SER A 160 -0.15 8.93 13.80
N SER A 161 0.38 7.71 14.00
CA SER A 161 1.82 7.56 14.20
C SER A 161 2.58 7.86 12.90
N GLY A 162 3.69 8.60 12.99
CA GLY A 162 4.54 8.90 11.83
C GLY A 162 5.04 7.64 11.12
N TYR A 163 5.33 6.58 11.89
CA TYR A 163 5.72 5.27 11.38
C TYR A 163 4.63 4.63 10.50
N VAL A 164 3.40 4.50 11.02
CA VAL A 164 2.27 3.89 10.28
C VAL A 164 1.96 4.70 9.03
N ARG A 165 1.93 6.03 9.14
CA ARG A 165 1.71 6.91 7.97
C ARG A 165 2.75 6.69 6.89
N ASN A 166 4.04 6.71 7.25
CA ASN A 166 5.11 6.56 6.27
C ASN A 166 5.11 5.17 5.64
N ARG A 167 5.02 4.12 6.46
CA ARG A 167 5.06 2.73 5.99
C ARG A 167 3.84 2.39 5.13
N SER A 168 2.64 2.80 5.53
CA SER A 168 1.43 2.60 4.70
C SER A 168 1.50 3.33 3.37
N ARG A 169 2.05 4.56 3.32
CA ARG A 169 2.29 5.27 2.06
C ARG A 169 3.27 4.52 1.14
N ILE A 170 4.36 3.98 1.69
CA ILE A 170 5.31 3.18 0.92
C ILE A 170 4.61 1.96 0.32
N ILE A 171 3.86 1.20 1.13
CA ILE A 171 3.11 0.02 0.67
C ILE A 171 2.12 0.41 -0.44
N TYR A 172 1.31 1.45 -0.21
CA TYR A 172 0.33 1.95 -1.17
C TYR A 172 0.99 2.42 -2.48
N SER A 173 2.13 3.12 -2.40
CA SER A 173 2.88 3.55 -3.58
C SER A 173 3.39 2.37 -4.42
N ILE A 174 3.79 1.27 -3.78
CA ILE A 174 4.20 0.05 -4.46
C ILE A 174 2.98 -0.61 -5.12
N MET A 175 1.83 -0.64 -4.43
CA MET A 175 0.58 -1.16 -5.00
C MET A 175 0.16 -0.38 -6.26
N ARG A 176 0.24 0.96 -6.22
CA ARG A 176 -0.01 1.82 -7.39
C ARG A 176 0.97 1.55 -8.53
N ARG A 177 2.27 1.54 -8.24
CA ARG A 177 3.30 1.27 -9.28
C ARG A 177 3.16 -0.10 -9.93
N ARG A 178 2.62 -1.09 -9.22
CA ARG A 178 2.35 -2.44 -9.74
C ARG A 178 0.98 -2.60 -10.39
N GLY A 179 0.21 -1.52 -10.55
CA GLY A 179 -1.12 -1.54 -11.17
C GLY A 179 -2.19 -2.25 -10.34
N ILE A 180 -1.94 -2.52 -9.04
CA ILE A 180 -2.92 -3.13 -8.13
C ILE A 180 -3.99 -2.09 -7.76
N VAL A 181 -3.58 -0.83 -7.66
CA VAL A 181 -4.47 0.31 -7.47
C VAL A 181 -4.37 1.18 -8.71
N VAL A 182 -5.49 1.36 -9.39
CA VAL A 182 -5.61 2.34 -10.47
C VAL A 182 -6.00 3.66 -9.81
N PRO A 183 -5.19 4.72 -9.94
CA PRO A 183 -5.54 6.01 -9.37
C PRO A 183 -6.82 6.55 -10.02
N ASP A 184 -7.69 7.15 -9.21
CA ASP A 184 -8.85 7.87 -9.74
C ASP A 184 -8.38 9.04 -10.61
N TYR A 185 -9.14 9.40 -11.63
CA TYR A 185 -8.89 10.53 -12.52
C TYR A 185 -8.53 11.80 -11.75
N LYS A 186 -9.22 12.07 -10.63
CA LYS A 186 -8.95 13.22 -9.76
C LYS A 186 -7.56 13.18 -9.13
N GLU A 187 -7.08 12.02 -8.73
CA GLU A 187 -5.73 11.84 -8.19
C GLU A 187 -4.66 11.99 -9.27
N VAL A 188 -4.95 11.53 -10.49
CA VAL A 188 -4.05 11.72 -11.64
C VAL A 188 -3.91 13.21 -11.93
N MET A 189 -5.02 13.93 -12.01
CA MET A 189 -5.04 15.36 -12.30
C MET A 189 -4.43 16.22 -11.19
N ALA A 190 -4.61 15.84 -9.92
CA ALA A 190 -3.98 16.52 -8.79
C ALA A 190 -2.47 16.25 -8.68
N ALA A 191 -1.96 15.18 -9.30
CA ALA A 191 -0.55 14.81 -9.30
C ALA A 191 0.23 15.36 -10.51
N VAL A 192 -0.45 16.04 -11.45
CA VAL A 192 0.22 16.73 -12.55
C VAL A 192 0.98 17.93 -11.96
N PRO A 193 2.33 17.97 -12.00
CA PRO A 193 3.06 19.18 -11.67
C PRO A 193 2.66 20.27 -12.66
N ASP A 194 2.59 21.51 -12.20
CA ASP A 194 2.24 22.70 -12.99
C ASP A 194 2.81 22.65 -14.41
N THR A 195 1.96 22.31 -15.39
CA THR A 195 2.31 22.22 -16.81
C THR A 195 2.31 23.59 -17.48
N THR A 196 2.63 24.66 -16.74
CA THR A 196 2.93 25.97 -17.36
C THR A 196 4.17 25.90 -18.27
N ALA A 197 4.94 24.80 -18.21
CA ALA A 197 5.87 24.40 -19.27
C ALA A 197 5.29 23.24 -20.09
N VAL A 198 4.24 23.51 -20.87
CA VAL A 198 4.00 22.71 -22.08
C VAL A 198 5.09 23.06 -23.08
N ASP A 199 6.24 22.38 -23.00
CA ASP A 199 7.00 22.14 -24.22
C ASP A 199 6.04 21.35 -25.11
N SER A 200 5.51 22.04 -26.12
CA SER A 200 4.64 21.46 -27.13
C SER A 200 5.27 20.15 -27.55
N VAL A 201 4.65 19.03 -27.14
CA VAL A 201 4.94 17.74 -27.72
C VAL A 201 4.54 17.90 -29.18
N VAL A 202 5.52 18.24 -29.99
CA VAL A 202 5.47 18.24 -31.43
C VAL A 202 5.15 16.79 -31.77
N ILE A 203 3.87 16.51 -31.97
CA ILE A 203 3.45 15.38 -32.78
C ILE A 203 4.26 15.55 -34.05
N GLY A 204 5.23 14.66 -34.25
CA GLY A 204 6.17 14.70 -35.36
C GLY A 204 5.42 14.49 -36.66
N ILE A 205 4.71 15.51 -37.11
CA ILE A 205 4.25 15.61 -38.47
C ILE A 205 5.51 15.91 -39.28
N PRO A 206 5.96 15.00 -40.17
CA PRO A 206 7.11 15.28 -41.01
C PRO A 206 6.85 16.57 -41.78
N LYS A 207 7.86 17.45 -41.88
CA LYS A 207 7.73 18.77 -42.53
C LYS A 207 7.03 18.72 -43.90
N SER A 208 7.23 17.62 -44.65
CA SER A 208 6.58 17.38 -45.93
C SER A 208 5.05 17.37 -45.89
N LEU A 209 4.43 16.97 -44.77
CA LEU A 209 2.97 17.01 -44.59
C LEU A 209 2.48 18.42 -44.25
N ILE A 210 3.28 19.21 -43.52
CA ILE A 210 2.97 20.61 -43.21
C ILE A 210 3.10 21.48 -44.47
N GLU A 211 4.17 21.30 -45.22
CA GLU A 211 4.41 22.03 -46.48
C GLU A 211 3.35 21.70 -47.53
N LYS A 212 2.90 20.44 -47.60
CA LYS A 212 1.80 20.03 -48.48
C LYS A 212 0.46 20.65 -48.05
N ALA A 213 0.17 20.69 -46.75
CA ALA A 213 -1.03 21.34 -46.22
C ALA A 213 -1.02 22.87 -46.41
N ALA A 214 0.16 23.51 -46.34
CA ALA A 214 0.34 24.94 -46.58
C ALA A 214 0.31 25.30 -48.07
N ALA A 215 0.77 24.40 -48.95
CA ALA A 215 0.63 24.55 -50.40
C ALA A 215 -0.83 24.37 -50.85
N ASP A 216 -1.58 23.49 -50.19
CA ASP A 216 -3.01 23.25 -50.48
C ASP A 216 -3.92 24.36 -49.92
N SER A 217 -3.45 25.17 -48.96
CA SER A 217 -4.28 26.18 -48.26
C SER A 217 -4.11 27.63 -48.74
N GLY A 218 -3.40 27.85 -49.86
CA GLY A 218 -3.35 29.10 -50.61
C GLY A 218 -3.79 30.39 -49.89
N GLY A 219 -2.88 31.04 -49.16
CA GLY A 219 -2.95 32.50 -48.95
C GLY A 219 -2.77 33.03 -47.52
N ALA A 220 -1.81 33.97 -47.42
CA ALA A 220 -1.69 35.09 -46.48
C ALA A 220 -1.27 34.79 -45.02
N VAL A 221 0.05 34.91 -44.76
CA VAL A 221 0.59 35.24 -43.42
C VAL A 221 0.91 36.73 -43.41
N GLY A 222 0.10 37.53 -42.72
CA GLY A 222 0.39 38.92 -42.39
C GLY A 222 1.10 39.03 -41.04
N GLU A 223 2.24 39.73 -41.02
CA GLU A 223 3.05 40.03 -39.84
C GLU A 223 2.25 40.70 -38.70
N LEU A 224 2.35 40.14 -37.49
CA LEU A 224 1.92 40.81 -36.25
C LEU A 224 3.15 41.39 -35.54
N LYS A 225 3.23 42.73 -35.56
CA LYS A 225 4.21 43.54 -34.84
C LYS A 225 4.02 43.46 -33.32
N SER A 226 5.14 43.49 -32.62
CA SER A 226 5.28 43.66 -31.17
C SER A 226 5.01 45.09 -30.69
N GLY A 227 4.26 45.22 -29.59
CA GLY A 227 4.08 46.42 -28.75
C GLY A 227 2.96 46.08 -27.75
N GLY A 228 3.04 46.28 -26.43
CA GLY A 228 3.62 47.36 -25.65
C GLY A 228 2.51 47.86 -24.71
N SER A 229 2.70 47.67 -23.39
CA SER A 229 1.95 48.14 -22.20
C SER A 229 0.68 49.02 -22.35
N SER A 230 -0.37 48.72 -21.55
CA SER A 230 -0.96 49.70 -20.60
C SER A 230 -2.07 49.13 -19.71
N SER A 231 -2.08 49.65 -18.48
CA SER A 231 -3.06 49.66 -17.38
C SER A 231 -4.58 49.78 -17.68
N GLY A 232 -5.39 49.31 -16.73
CA GLY A 232 -6.79 49.73 -16.47
C GLY A 232 -7.69 48.55 -16.06
N LYS A 233 -7.95 48.36 -14.76
CA LYS A 233 -9.13 48.81 -13.98
C LYS A 233 -10.39 47.94 -14.17
N ASP A 234 -10.86 47.46 -13.02
CA ASP A 234 -12.24 47.32 -12.54
C ASP A 234 -13.23 46.50 -13.40
N ASP A 235 -13.71 45.36 -12.86
CA ASP A 235 -15.13 45.22 -12.51
C ASP A 235 -15.41 43.89 -11.79
N GLU A 236 -15.86 44.04 -10.56
CA GLU A 236 -16.35 43.03 -9.64
C GLU A 236 -17.82 42.73 -10.00
N VAL A 237 -18.14 41.51 -10.42
CA VAL A 237 -19.54 41.08 -10.62
C VAL A 237 -19.85 39.89 -9.73
N ALA A 238 -20.54 40.21 -8.63
CA ALA A 238 -21.17 39.27 -7.72
C ALA A 238 -22.32 38.51 -8.41
N VAL A 239 -22.39 37.20 -8.19
CA VAL A 239 -23.53 36.36 -8.59
C VAL A 239 -24.29 35.91 -7.33
N PRO A 240 -25.62 36.11 -7.22
CA PRO A 240 -26.36 35.91 -5.98
C PRO A 240 -26.83 34.47 -5.75
N LEU A 241 -26.91 34.07 -4.48
CA LEU A 241 -27.57 32.88 -3.96
C LEU A 241 -29.10 32.98 -4.10
N PRO A 242 -29.81 31.90 -4.51
CA PRO A 242 -31.27 31.85 -4.37
C PRO A 242 -31.67 31.31 -2.98
N GLN A 243 -32.53 32.05 -2.28
CA GLN A 243 -33.30 31.56 -1.13
C GLN A 243 -34.75 31.24 -1.51
N ALA A 244 -35.25 30.21 -0.83
CA ALA A 244 -36.64 29.92 -0.44
C ALA A 244 -37.65 29.54 -1.54
N GLN A 245 -38.42 28.46 -1.31
CA GLN A 245 -39.72 28.59 -0.63
C GLN A 245 -40.30 27.23 -0.21
N GLU A 246 -40.94 27.29 0.94
CA GLU A 246 -41.71 26.28 1.67
C GLU A 246 -43.19 26.62 1.50
N GLN A 247 -44.01 25.68 1.02
CA GLN A 247 -45.48 25.64 1.02
C GLN A 247 -45.83 24.14 0.77
N ARG A 248 -46.67 23.41 1.51
CA ARG A 248 -47.73 23.63 2.50
C ARG A 248 -47.84 22.38 3.37
#